data_AF-A0A1H3GIJ1-F1
#
_entry.id   AF-A0A1H3GIJ1-F1
#
_cell.length_a   1.000
_cell.length_b   1.000
_cell.length_c   1.000
_cell.angle_alpha   90.00
_cell.angle_beta   90.00
_cell.angle_gamma   90.00
#
_symmetry.space_group_name_H-M   'P 1'
#
loop_
_entity.id
_entity.type
_entity.pdbx_description
1 polymer ?
#
loop_
_entity_poly.entity_id
_entity_poly.type
_entity_poly.pdbx_seq_one_letter_code
_entity_poly.pdbx_strand_id
1 'polypeptide(L)'
;MKRFWDPGISQTILFVFGAFTFVVAAFRTLATGGLDGLYDNYWLFMVSFGCIIWLRYLRQRQKEADLRAEDARLAEIKKVNRKVGKPNNKPKRRK
;
A
#
# COMPACT_ATOMS: atom_id res chain seq x y z
N MET A 1 15.11 -2.86 14.78
CA MET A 1 14.32 -4.03 15.22
C MET A 1 13.96 -4.84 13.98
N LYS A 2 14.18 -6.17 13.98
CA LYS A 2 13.84 -7.05 12.84
C LYS A 2 12.39 -6.80 12.44
N ARG A 3 12.11 -6.53 11.16
CA ARG A 3 10.76 -6.44 10.61
C ARG A 3 10.11 -7.83 10.69
N PHE A 4 9.62 -8.20 11.87
CA PHE A 4 8.82 -9.42 12.05
C PHE A 4 7.49 -9.35 11.29
N TRP A 5 7.05 -8.14 10.96
CA TRP A 5 5.86 -7.88 10.18
C TRP A 5 6.23 -7.45 8.77
N ASP A 6 5.99 -8.35 7.82
CA ASP A 6 5.96 -7.98 6.40
C ASP A 6 4.68 -7.13 6.15
N PRO A 7 4.81 -5.93 5.57
CA PRO A 7 3.68 -5.15 5.13
C PRO A 7 2.64 -5.96 4.33
N GLY A 8 3.05 -6.96 3.55
CA GLY A 8 2.12 -7.84 2.83
C GLY A 8 1.26 -8.73 3.75
N ILE A 9 1.87 -9.32 4.78
CA ILE A 9 1.17 -10.19 5.74
C ILE A 9 0.15 -9.37 6.53
N SER A 10 0.54 -8.18 6.98
CA SER A 10 -0.34 -7.27 7.72
C SER A 10 -1.61 -6.89 6.95
N GLN A 11 -1.46 -6.59 5.66
CA GLN A 11 -2.56 -6.23 4.79
C GLN A 11 -3.47 -7.41 4.48
N THR A 12 -2.90 -8.61 4.39
CA THR A 12 -3.67 -9.84 4.19
C THR A 12 -4.54 -10.14 5.41
N ILE A 13 -3.96 -10.05 6.61
CA ILE A 13 -4.72 -10.22 7.87
C ILE A 13 -5.84 -9.17 7.97
N LEU A 14 -5.53 -7.91 7.66
CA LEU A 14 -6.50 -6.82 7.67
C LEU A 14 -7.65 -7.05 6.69
N PHE A 15 -7.36 -7.56 5.49
CA PHE A 15 -8.36 -7.93 4.50
C PHE A 15 -9.25 -9.09 4.98
N VAL A 16 -8.65 -10.17 5.45
CA VAL A 16 -9.37 -11.34 5.96
C VAL A 16 -10.25 -10.96 7.14
N PHE A 17 -9.74 -10.15 8.07
CA PHE A 17 -10.50 -9.68 9.22
C PHE A 17 -11.67 -8.76 8.80
N GLY A 18 -11.45 -7.84 7.85
CA GLY A 18 -12.51 -7.01 7.30
C GLY A 18 -13.60 -7.81 6.58
N ALA A 19 -13.22 -8.82 5.80
CA ALA A 19 -14.18 -9.70 5.12
C ALA A 19 -14.94 -10.59 6.11
N PHE A 20 -14.25 -11.19 7.07
CA PHE A 20 -14.86 -12.02 8.10
C PHE A 20 -15.88 -11.24 8.94
N THR A 21 -15.51 -10.05 9.41
CA THR A 21 -16.40 -9.18 10.19
C THR A 21 -17.62 -8.75 9.39
N PHE A 22 -17.49 -8.49 8.08
CA PHE A 22 -18.62 -8.21 7.19
C PHE A 22 -19.61 -9.37 7.13
N VAL A 23 -19.11 -10.59 6.92
CA VAL A 23 -19.96 -11.79 6.83
C VAL A 23 -20.69 -12.05 8.14
N VAL A 24 -20.01 -11.90 9.28
CA VAL A 24 -20.63 -12.02 10.61
C VAL A 24 -21.71 -10.95 10.81
N ALA A 25 -21.43 -9.70 10.41
CA ALA A 25 -22.40 -8.61 10.50
C ALA A 25 -23.66 -8.91 9.66
N ALA A 26 -23.48 -9.27 8.39
CA ALA A 26 -24.57 -9.58 7.48
C ALA A 26 -25.43 -10.75 7.99
N PHE A 27 -24.79 -11.83 8.44
CA PHE A 27 -25.52 -12.97 9.00
C PHE A 27 -26.33 -12.60 10.23
N ARG A 28 -25.73 -11.89 11.19
CA ARG A 28 -26.43 -11.46 12.41
C ARG A 28 -27.59 -10.55 12.08
N THR A 29 -27.39 -9.55 11.23
CA THR A 29 -28.43 -8.62 10.81
C THR A 29 -29.62 -9.33 10.16
N LEU A 30 -29.37 -10.31 9.30
CA LEU A 30 -30.45 -11.09 8.68
C LEU A 30 -31.17 -11.99 9.69
N ALA A 31 -30.43 -12.61 10.62
CA ALA A 31 -31.00 -13.47 11.65
C ALA A 31 -31.86 -12.72 12.68
N THR A 32 -31.60 -11.43 12.89
CA THR A 32 -32.32 -10.57 13.87
C THR A 32 -33.42 -9.70 13.27
N GLY A 33 -33.80 -9.90 12.00
CA GLY A 33 -34.96 -9.23 11.41
C GLY A 33 -34.66 -7.98 10.58
N GLY A 34 -33.45 -7.86 10.02
CA GLY A 34 -33.15 -6.82 9.04
C GLY A 34 -32.85 -5.47 9.68
N LEU A 35 -33.86 -4.61 9.85
CA LEU A 35 -33.64 -3.23 10.33
C LEU A 35 -33.19 -3.17 11.79
N ASP A 36 -33.89 -3.86 12.70
CA ASP A 36 -33.49 -3.93 14.11
C ASP A 36 -32.13 -4.62 14.25
N GLY A 37 -31.96 -5.74 13.52
CA GLY A 37 -30.67 -6.42 13.41
C GLY A 37 -29.55 -5.57 12.81
N LEU A 38 -29.86 -4.57 12.00
CA LEU A 38 -28.86 -3.63 11.47
C LEU A 38 -28.47 -2.63 12.56
N TYR A 39 -29.43 -2.09 13.31
CA TYR A 39 -29.15 -1.16 14.42
C TYR A 39 -28.35 -1.82 15.55
N ASP A 40 -28.58 -3.11 15.83
CA ASP A 40 -27.82 -3.80 16.87
C ASP A 40 -26.40 -4.20 16.43
N ASN A 41 -26.20 -4.43 15.13
CA ASN A 41 -24.95 -4.94 14.58
C ASN A 41 -24.19 -3.92 13.71
N TYR A 42 -24.64 -2.66 13.63
CA TYR A 42 -24.05 -1.64 12.76
C TYR A 42 -22.55 -1.43 13.02
N TRP A 43 -22.11 -1.60 14.26
CA TRP A 43 -20.72 -1.44 14.66
C TRP A 43 -19.81 -2.47 13.99
N LEU A 44 -20.30 -3.69 13.71
CA LEU A 44 -19.53 -4.71 12.99
C LEU A 44 -19.29 -4.28 11.54
N PHE A 45 -20.27 -3.63 10.91
CA PHE A 45 -20.10 -3.03 9.59
C PHE A 45 -19.07 -1.89 9.63
N MET A 46 -19.11 -1.04 10.67
CA MET A 46 -18.11 0.03 10.83
C MET A 46 -16.69 -0.51 10.98
N VAL A 47 -16.50 -1.59 11.75
CA VAL A 47 -15.20 -2.26 11.89
C VAL A 47 -14.74 -2.82 10.55
N SER A 48 -15.63 -3.53 9.84
CA SER A 48 -15.31 -4.10 8.53
C SER A 48 -14.90 -3.02 7.53
N PHE A 49 -15.71 -1.97 7.38
CA PHE A 49 -15.38 -0.86 6.48
C PHE A 49 -14.12 -0.12 6.92
N GLY A 50 -13.90 0.05 8.22
CA GLY A 50 -12.66 0.59 8.77
C GLY A 50 -11.43 -0.20 8.32
N CYS A 51 -11.49 -1.54 8.38
CA CYS A 51 -10.42 -2.40 7.88
C CYS A 51 -10.16 -2.23 6.38
N ILE A 52 -11.22 -2.16 5.56
CA ILE A 52 -11.09 -1.99 4.11
C ILE A 52 -10.56 -0.59 3.73
N ILE A 53 -11.03 0.46 4.39
CA ILE A 53 -10.54 1.83 4.20
C ILE A 53 -9.06 1.91 4.58
N TRP A 54 -8.70 1.34 5.73
CA TRP A 54 -7.31 1.30 6.18
C TRP A 54 -6.42 0.49 5.23
N LEU A 55 -6.90 -0.64 4.72
CA LEU A 55 -6.20 -1.42 3.71
C LEU A 55 -5.92 -0.61 2.45
N ARG A 56 -6.94 0.11 1.97
CA ARG A 56 -6.82 0.97 0.78
C ARG A 56 -5.80 2.09 1.02
N TYR A 57 -5.83 2.70 2.20
CA TYR A 57 -4.86 3.72 2.60
C TYR A 57 -3.42 3.20 2.58
N LEU A 58 -3.16 2.03 3.18
CA LEU A 58 -1.84 1.42 3.20
C LEU A 58 -1.33 1.06 1.80
N ARG A 59 -2.21 0.53 0.94
CA ARG A 59 -1.87 0.22 -0.46
C ARG A 59 -1.55 1.48 -1.27
N GLN A 60 -2.25 2.58 -1.02
CA GLN A 60 -1.94 3.85 -1.68
C GLN A 60 -0.55 4.36 -1.28
N ARG A 61 -0.21 4.32 0.01
CA ARG A 61 1.11 4.70 0.52
C ARG A 61 2.23 3.84 -0.07
N GLN A 62 2.01 2.54 -0.23
CA GLN A 62 2.98 1.65 -0.86
C GLN A 62 3.20 2.00 -2.32
N LYS A 63 2.13 2.20 -3.09
CA LYS A 63 2.25 2.66 -4.49
C LYS A 63 3.04 3.95 -4.61
N GLU A 64 2.79 4.93 -3.74
CA GLU A 64 3.56 6.18 -3.71
C GLU A 64 5.04 5.95 -3.36
N ALA A 65 5.34 5.03 -2.44
CA ALA A 65 6.71 4.67 -2.09
C ALA A 65 7.44 3.95 -3.24
N ASP A 66 6.75 3.06 -3.94
CA ASP A 66 7.28 2.30 -5.07
C ASP A 66 7.59 3.23 -6.25
N LEU A 67 6.68 4.17 -6.56
CA LEU A 67 6.92 5.20 -7.59
C LEU A 67 8.16 6.05 -7.30
N ARG A 68 8.35 6.47 -6.04
CA ARG A 68 9.57 7.23 -5.64
C ARG A 68 10.83 6.38 -5.75
N ALA A 69 10.75 5.08 -5.47
CA ALA A 69 11.88 4.17 -5.61
C ALA A 69 12.24 3.95 -7.09
N GLU A 70 11.27 3.86 -7.98
CA GLU A 70 11.48 3.79 -9.43
C GLU A 70 12.13 5.07 -9.98
N ASP A 71 11.63 6.25 -9.58
CA ASP A 71 12.23 7.54 -9.96
C ASP A 71 13.69 7.67 -9.52
N ALA A 72 14.00 7.23 -8.29
CA ALA A 72 15.37 7.21 -7.78
C ALA A 72 16.27 6.27 -8.59
N ARG A 73 15.79 5.07 -8.93
CA ARG A 73 16.51 4.11 -9.78
C ARG A 73 16.78 4.70 -11.17
N LEU A 74 15.79 5.33 -11.79
CA LEU A 74 15.94 5.99 -13.09
C LEU A 74 16.93 7.17 -13.04
N ALA A 75 16.94 7.94 -11.95
CA ALA A 75 17.89 9.03 -11.75
C ALA A 75 19.34 8.52 -11.59
N GLU A 76 19.53 7.39 -10.91
CA GLU A 76 20.84 6.74 -10.79
C GLU A 76 21.34 6.21 -12.15
N ILE A 77 20.48 5.55 -12.92
CA ILE A 77 20.81 5.07 -14.28
C ILE A 77 21.20 6.25 -15.19
N LYS A 78 20.46 7.37 -15.14
CA LYS A 78 20.80 8.60 -15.89
C LYS A 78 22.15 9.19 -15.48
N LYS A 79 22.50 9.16 -14.19
CA LYS A 79 23.80 9.63 -13.67
C LYS A 79 24.95 8.73 -14.13
N VAL A 80 24.76 7.41 -14.13
CA VAL A 80 25.75 6.44 -14.61
C VAL A 80 25.99 6.62 -16.11
N ASN A 81 24.93 6.72 -16.92
CA ASN A 81 25.06 6.91 -18.37
C ASN A 81 25.73 8.25 -18.74
N ARG A 82 25.49 9.33 -17.99
CA ARG A 82 26.20 10.62 -18.20
C ARG A 82 27.69 10.55 -17.86
N LYS A 83 28.13 9.67 -16.97
CA LYS A 83 29.56 9.50 -16.64
C LYS A 83 30.31 8.73 -17.74
N VAL A 84 29.66 7.81 -18.43
CA VAL A 84 30.25 7.04 -19.54
C VAL A 84 30.38 7.88 -20.82
N GLY A 85 29.48 8.86 -21.03
CA GLY A 85 29.45 9.69 -22.24
C GLY A 85 30.26 10.99 -22.21
N LYS A 86 31.23 11.18 -21.30
CA LYS A 86 32.05 12.40 -21.25
C LYS A 86 33.38 12.16 -21.98
N PRO A 87 33.57 12.57 -23.25
CA PRO A 87 34.87 12.50 -23.88
C PRO A 87 35.78 13.51 -23.18
N ASN A 88 36.93 13.02 -22.71
CA ASN A 88 37.98 13.81 -22.08
C ASN A 88 38.61 14.75 -23.12
N ASN A 89 37.95 15.86 -23.42
CA ASN A 89 38.43 16.84 -24.38
C ASN A 89 39.56 17.67 -23.72
N LYS A 90 40.76 17.11 -23.66
CA LYS A 90 41.97 17.85 -23.31
C LYS A 90 42.27 18.85 -24.43
N PRO A 91 42.35 20.16 -24.16
CA PRO A 91 42.68 21.13 -25.20
C PRO A 91 44.16 20.96 -25.56
N LYS A 92 44.42 20.49 -26.79
CA LYS A 92 45.76 20.34 -27.33
C LYS A 92 46.34 21.75 -27.58
N ARG A 93 47.16 22.24 -26.65
CA ARG A 93 47.99 23.46 -26.85
C ARG A 93 48.80 23.31 -28.14
N ARG A 94 48.55 24.16 -29.13
CA ARG A 94 49.42 24.34 -30.29
C ARG A 94 50.65 25.15 -29.86
N LYS A 95 51.83 24.65 -30.23
CA LYS A 95 53.10 25.37 -30.19
C LYS A 95 53.17 26.34 -31.34
#